data_AF-A0A8H4AT99-F1
#
_entry.id   AF-A0A8H4AT99-F1
#
_cell.length_a   1.000
_cell.length_b   1.000
_cell.length_c   1.000
_cell.angle_alpha   90.00
_cell.angle_beta   90.00
_cell.angle_gamma   90.00
#
_symmetry.space_group_name_H-M   'P 1'
#
loop_
_entity.id
_entity.type
_entity.pdbx_description
1 polymer ?
#
loop_
_entity_poly.entity_id
_entity_poly.type
_entity_poly.pdbx_seq_one_letter_code
_entity_poly.pdbx_strand_id
1 'polypeptide(L)'
;MHDFINISSDGLSISIKVIPSTFNEYDEQYFVSMDNNFVKGANLNEPLRGIHDGIWILKTDMPKKRNPDNRIEGSVCLTREASKRYLPLEYKYVYINSLLNDNIKKVPINRYHYGLDSVHLALKLDQDQPIIIFDINEYDGNEKAAAELASDLSNMIVFKNITTFSFGLTNDLDESYGFQFGRFMI
;
A
#
# COMPACT_ATOMS: atom_id res chain seq x y z
N MET A 1 9.69 5.88 14.28
CA MET A 1 9.11 4.55 14.02
C MET A 1 8.68 3.91 15.35
N HIS A 2 7.89 4.62 16.17
CA HIS A 2 7.56 4.21 17.55
C HIS A 2 6.05 4.15 17.86
N ASP A 3 5.16 4.40 16.88
CA ASP A 3 3.75 4.66 17.20
C ASP A 3 2.77 3.56 16.76
N PHE A 4 3.25 2.45 16.20
CA PHE A 4 2.37 1.37 15.69
C PHE A 4 2.12 0.25 16.69
N ILE A 5 2.99 0.07 17.68
CA ILE A 5 2.87 -0.99 18.69
C ILE A 5 3.10 -0.35 20.05
N ASN A 6 2.13 -0.47 20.94
CA ASN A 6 2.21 0.06 22.30
C ASN A 6 1.86 -1.03 23.31
N ILE A 7 2.59 -1.07 24.41
CA ILE A 7 2.26 -1.91 25.56
C ILE A 7 1.47 -1.04 26.54
N SER A 8 0.36 -1.57 27.07
CA SER A 8 -0.43 -0.90 28.10
C SER A 8 0.38 -0.66 29.37
N SER A 9 -0.02 0.33 30.17
CA SER A 9 0.70 0.68 31.41
C SER A 9 0.75 -0.45 32.44
N ASP A 10 -0.20 -1.39 32.41
CA ASP A 10 -0.20 -2.58 33.26
C ASP A 10 0.66 -3.74 32.71
N GLY A 11 1.20 -3.61 31.49
CA GLY A 11 2.01 -4.64 30.83
C GLY A 11 1.22 -5.85 30.34
N LEU A 12 -0.12 -5.82 30.38
CA LEU A 12 -0.97 -6.98 30.08
C LEU A 12 -1.53 -6.99 28.65
N SER A 13 -1.49 -5.85 27.96
CA SER A 13 -2.06 -5.70 26.63
C SER A 13 -1.07 -5.07 25.66
N ILE A 14 -1.12 -5.51 24.40
CA ILE A 14 -0.44 -4.86 23.29
C ILE A 14 -1.51 -4.28 22.37
N SER A 15 -1.39 -2.99 22.08
CA SER A 15 -2.19 -2.29 21.09
C SER A 15 -1.39 -2.14 19.81
N ILE A 16 -1.89 -2.72 18.72
CA ILE A 16 -1.31 -2.58 17.38
C ILE A 16 -2.21 -1.67 16.56
N LYS A 17 -1.65 -0.59 16.02
CA LYS A 17 -2.35 0.31 15.11
C LYS A 17 -2.23 -0.24 13.69
N VAL A 18 -3.37 -0.52 13.07
CA VAL A 18 -3.46 -0.85 11.64
C VAL A 18 -3.58 0.42 10.79
N ILE A 19 -3.20 0.33 9.53
CA ILE A 19 -3.33 1.45 8.59
C ILE A 19 -4.64 1.31 7.79
N PRO A 20 -5.17 2.40 7.21
CA PRO A 20 -6.46 2.35 6.51
C PRO A 20 -6.52 1.32 5.37
N SER A 21 -5.38 1.05 4.72
CA SER A 21 -5.28 0.08 3.62
C SER A 21 -5.08 -1.38 4.06
N THR A 22 -5.17 -1.70 5.37
CA THR A 22 -4.98 -3.08 5.86
C THR A 22 -6.16 -3.99 5.52
N PHE A 23 -7.40 -3.51 5.66
CA PHE A 23 -8.62 -4.26 5.37
C PHE A 23 -9.35 -3.59 4.21
N ASN A 24 -8.77 -3.74 3.03
CA ASN A 24 -9.02 -2.87 1.89
C ASN A 24 -9.93 -3.49 0.81
N GLU A 25 -10.54 -4.63 1.03
CA GLU A 25 -11.52 -5.24 0.13
C GLU A 25 -12.88 -5.29 0.82
N TYR A 26 -13.95 -5.23 0.03
CA TYR A 26 -15.31 -5.31 0.54
C TYR A 26 -15.83 -6.75 0.56
N ASP A 27 -16.66 -7.07 1.54
CA ASP A 27 -17.26 -8.41 1.73
C ASP A 27 -16.20 -9.54 1.83
N GLU A 28 -15.01 -9.20 2.32
CA GLU A 28 -13.87 -10.11 2.40
C GLU A 28 -13.53 -10.48 3.85
N GLN A 29 -12.81 -11.59 3.98
CA GLN A 29 -12.34 -12.08 5.28
C GLN A 29 -10.82 -11.96 5.39
N TYR A 30 -10.39 -11.34 6.48
CA TYR A 30 -9.00 -11.21 6.87
C TYR A 30 -8.76 -12.02 8.13
N PHE A 31 -7.56 -12.58 8.27
CA PHE A 31 -7.14 -13.18 9.53
C PHE A 31 -5.91 -12.45 10.06
N VAL A 32 -5.84 -12.35 11.39
CA VAL A 32 -4.66 -11.86 12.10
C VAL A 32 -3.84 -13.05 12.52
N SER A 33 -2.59 -13.11 12.06
CA SER A 33 -1.59 -14.02 12.57
C SER A 33 -0.51 -13.25 13.32
N MET A 34 0.13 -13.94 14.26
CA MET A 34 1.19 -13.39 15.08
C MET A 34 2.18 -14.52 15.33
N ASP A 35 3.45 -14.25 15.09
CA ASP A 35 4.49 -15.26 15.29
C ASP A 35 4.59 -15.67 16.76
N ASN A 36 4.95 -16.94 16.98
CA ASN A 36 5.43 -17.34 18.30
C ASN A 36 6.59 -16.46 18.70
N ASN A 37 6.72 -16.19 20.01
CA ASN A 37 7.80 -15.37 20.55
C ASN A 37 7.76 -13.87 20.13
N PHE A 38 6.68 -13.41 19.47
CA PHE A 38 6.45 -11.97 19.27
C PHE A 38 6.29 -11.23 20.60
N VAL A 39 5.59 -11.85 21.57
CA VAL A 39 5.48 -11.36 22.95
C VAL A 39 6.22 -12.30 23.88
N LYS A 40 6.84 -11.74 24.92
CA LYS A 40 7.44 -12.49 26.02
C LYS A 40 6.89 -12.03 27.36
N GLY A 41 6.77 -12.96 28.30
CA GLY A 41 6.41 -12.63 29.69
C GLY A 41 7.51 -11.80 30.35
N ALA A 42 7.14 -10.69 30.99
CA ALA A 42 8.10 -9.74 31.57
C ALA A 42 9.00 -10.36 32.66
N ASN A 43 8.47 -11.30 33.45
CA ASN A 43 9.18 -11.84 34.62
C ASN A 43 10.20 -12.93 34.28
N LEU A 44 9.86 -13.82 33.33
CA LEU A 44 10.66 -15.01 33.01
C LEU A 44 11.27 -14.94 31.61
N ASN A 45 10.97 -13.88 30.84
CA ASN A 45 11.37 -13.72 29.44
C ASN A 45 10.95 -14.91 28.56
N GLU A 46 9.87 -15.61 28.96
CA GLU A 46 9.37 -16.79 28.28
C GLU A 46 8.55 -16.40 27.05
N PRO A 47 8.76 -17.06 25.90
CA PRO A 47 8.02 -16.79 24.67
C PRO A 47 6.55 -17.17 24.85
N LEU A 48 5.65 -16.25 24.51
CA LEU A 48 4.23 -16.57 24.39
C LEU A 48 3.93 -17.16 23.02
N ARG A 49 2.91 -18.03 22.99
CA ARG A 49 2.38 -18.55 21.74
C ARG A 49 1.72 -17.40 20.97
N GLY A 50 1.99 -17.36 19.68
CA GLY A 50 1.38 -16.40 18.78
C GLY A 50 -0.06 -16.78 18.42
N ILE A 51 -0.58 -16.12 17.39
CA ILE A 51 -1.92 -16.35 16.85
C ILE A 51 -1.75 -17.05 15.51
N HIS A 52 -2.31 -18.25 15.38
CA HIS A 52 -2.30 -18.96 14.10
C HIS A 52 -3.41 -18.46 13.18
N ASP A 53 -3.17 -18.62 11.87
CA ASP A 53 -4.10 -18.28 10.80
C ASP A 53 -5.51 -18.83 11.07
N GLY A 54 -6.53 -18.00 10.84
CA GLY A 54 -7.93 -18.37 10.99
C GLY A 54 -8.47 -18.41 12.43
N ILE A 55 -7.64 -18.17 13.47
CA ILE A 55 -8.14 -18.05 14.85
C ILE A 55 -8.85 -16.72 15.07
N TRP A 56 -8.22 -15.63 14.66
CA TRP A 56 -8.80 -14.30 14.74
C TRP A 56 -9.15 -13.80 13.35
N ILE A 57 -10.46 -13.79 13.04
CA ILE A 57 -11.00 -13.41 11.74
C ILE A 57 -11.73 -12.06 11.87
N LEU A 58 -11.49 -11.19 10.89
CA LEU A 58 -12.16 -9.91 10.70
C LEU A 58 -12.87 -9.96 9.35
N LYS A 59 -14.08 -9.40 9.30
CA LYS A 59 -14.87 -9.33 8.06
C LYS A 59 -15.16 -7.88 7.73
N THR A 60 -15.01 -7.52 6.46
CA THR A 60 -15.42 -6.22 5.95
C THR A 60 -16.84 -6.32 5.41
N ASP A 61 -17.59 -5.22 5.53
CA ASP A 61 -18.95 -5.13 4.98
C ASP A 61 -18.92 -4.41 3.62
N MET A 62 -19.96 -4.64 2.81
CA MET A 62 -20.22 -3.80 1.65
C MET A 62 -20.69 -2.39 2.06
N PRO A 63 -20.17 -1.32 1.43
CA PRO A 63 -20.63 0.04 1.69
C PRO A 63 -22.08 0.22 1.24
N LYS A 64 -22.90 0.89 2.06
CA LYS A 64 -24.33 1.15 1.81
C LYS A 64 -24.59 2.17 0.68
N LYS A 65 -23.59 2.99 0.36
CA LYS A 65 -23.61 3.97 -0.73
C LYS A 65 -22.26 3.91 -1.44
N ARG A 66 -22.28 3.92 -2.77
CA ARG A 66 -21.08 4.04 -3.59
C ARG A 66 -21.14 5.35 -4.34
N ASN A 67 -20.04 6.07 -4.33
CA ASN A 67 -19.82 7.18 -5.25
C ASN A 67 -18.90 6.63 -6.33
N PRO A 68 -19.41 6.41 -7.55
CA PRO A 68 -18.56 5.98 -8.65
C PRO A 68 -17.68 7.16 -9.07
N ASP A 69 -16.43 7.15 -8.61
CA ASP A 69 -15.38 7.98 -9.17
C ASP A 69 -14.74 7.18 -10.29
N ASN A 70 -15.21 7.40 -11.51
CA ASN A 70 -14.90 6.55 -12.66
C ASN A 70 -13.41 6.50 -13.03
N ARG A 71 -12.62 7.50 -12.62
CA ARG A 71 -11.20 7.63 -12.97
C ARG A 71 -10.50 8.63 -12.06
N ILE A 72 -9.34 8.25 -11.56
CA ILE A 72 -8.43 9.09 -10.78
C ILE A 72 -7.07 9.08 -11.45
N GLU A 73 -6.63 10.26 -11.88
CA GLU A 73 -5.23 10.49 -12.22
C GLU A 73 -4.47 10.91 -10.96
N GLY A 74 -3.22 10.48 -10.84
CA GLY A 74 -2.32 11.00 -9.83
C GLY A 74 -0.89 10.66 -10.11
N SER A 75 0.00 10.96 -9.18
CA SER A 75 1.43 10.76 -9.38
C SER A 75 2.13 10.29 -8.13
N VAL A 76 3.23 9.56 -8.34
CA VAL A 76 4.17 9.14 -7.31
C VAL A 76 5.58 9.55 -7.72
N CYS A 77 6.49 9.62 -6.77
CA CYS A 77 7.88 9.99 -7.02
C CYS A 77 8.80 8.81 -6.70
N LEU A 78 9.91 8.68 -7.44
CA LEU A 78 11.00 7.79 -7.05
C LEU A 78 11.86 8.46 -5.97
N THR A 79 12.32 7.65 -5.01
CA THR A 79 13.37 8.05 -4.06
C THR A 79 14.61 8.55 -4.79
N ARG A 80 15.44 9.37 -4.13
CA ARG A 80 16.70 9.88 -4.71
C ARG A 80 17.64 8.74 -5.11
N GLU A 81 17.70 7.69 -4.32
CA GLU A 81 18.51 6.50 -4.56
C GLU A 81 18.03 5.74 -5.80
N ALA A 82 16.72 5.54 -5.95
CA ALA A 82 16.14 4.92 -7.13
C ALA A 82 16.30 5.78 -8.38
N SER A 83 16.17 7.10 -8.24
CA SER A 83 16.36 8.07 -9.32
C SER A 83 17.74 7.92 -9.96
N LYS A 84 18.80 7.78 -9.15
CA LYS A 84 20.18 7.54 -9.64
C LYS A 84 20.32 6.26 -10.45
N ARG A 85 19.53 5.21 -10.14
CA ARG A 85 19.51 3.96 -10.90
C ARG A 85 18.64 4.06 -12.14
N TYR A 86 17.53 4.80 -12.07
CA TYR A 86 16.54 4.93 -13.14
C TYR A 86 16.98 5.86 -14.27
N LEU A 87 17.51 7.04 -13.93
CA LEU A 87 17.87 8.07 -14.90
C LEU A 87 18.82 7.60 -16.02
N PRO A 88 19.89 6.81 -15.75
CA PRO A 88 20.80 6.34 -16.78
C PRO A 88 20.29 5.14 -17.60
N LEU A 89 19.11 4.58 -17.30
CA LEU A 89 18.58 3.45 -18.05
C LEU A 89 18.25 3.84 -19.50
N GLU A 90 18.73 3.04 -20.45
CA GLU A 90 18.37 3.14 -21.86
C GLU A 90 16.88 2.80 -22.07
N TYR A 91 16.44 1.70 -21.46
CA TYR A 91 15.07 1.18 -21.60
C TYR A 91 14.24 1.43 -20.34
N LYS A 92 13.93 2.70 -20.08
CA LYS A 92 13.15 3.14 -18.91
C LYS A 92 11.80 2.44 -18.75
N TYR A 93 11.14 2.08 -19.85
CA TYR A 93 9.85 1.39 -19.84
C TYR A 93 9.92 0.01 -19.17
N VAL A 94 11.05 -0.71 -19.24
CA VAL A 94 11.22 -2.03 -18.61
C VAL A 94 11.17 -1.89 -17.09
N TYR A 95 11.84 -0.87 -16.56
CA TYR A 95 11.82 -0.57 -15.12
C TYR A 95 10.41 -0.21 -14.67
N ILE A 96 9.73 0.66 -15.40
CA ILE A 96 8.36 1.07 -15.08
C ILE A 96 7.41 -0.13 -15.11
N ASN A 97 7.44 -0.95 -16.16
CA ASN A 97 6.57 -2.14 -16.23
C ASN A 97 6.84 -3.11 -15.07
N SER A 98 8.11 -3.24 -14.67
CA SER A 98 8.49 -4.08 -13.53
C SER A 98 7.99 -3.50 -12.21
N LEU A 99 8.08 -2.18 -12.02
CA LEU A 99 7.54 -1.47 -10.87
C LEU A 99 6.01 -1.60 -10.79
N LEU A 100 5.31 -1.43 -11.90
CA LEU A 100 3.86 -1.63 -11.98
C LEU A 100 3.48 -3.06 -11.63
N ASN A 101 4.17 -4.06 -12.20
CA ASN A 101 3.93 -5.47 -11.89
C ASN A 101 4.19 -5.81 -10.43
N ASP A 102 5.23 -5.22 -9.82
CA ASP A 102 5.53 -5.40 -8.41
C ASP A 102 4.48 -4.73 -7.52
N ASN A 103 3.99 -3.55 -7.91
CA ASN A 103 2.91 -2.84 -7.25
C ASN A 103 1.61 -3.67 -7.24
N ILE A 104 1.15 -4.14 -8.40
CA ILE A 104 -0.07 -4.93 -8.56
C ILE A 104 -0.05 -6.21 -7.71
N LYS A 105 1.11 -6.84 -7.55
CA LYS A 105 1.25 -8.06 -6.72
C LYS A 105 1.13 -7.79 -5.23
N LYS A 106 1.38 -6.55 -4.80
CA LYS A 106 1.58 -6.18 -3.39
C LYS A 106 0.45 -5.35 -2.82
N VAL A 107 -0.21 -4.54 -3.63
CA VAL A 107 -1.44 -3.89 -3.19
C VAL A 107 -2.48 -5.01 -3.05
N PRO A 108 -3.15 -5.13 -1.89
CA PRO A 108 -4.09 -6.21 -1.63
C PRO A 108 -5.42 -5.96 -2.37
N ILE A 109 -5.37 -5.84 -3.70
CA ILE A 109 -6.53 -5.64 -4.57
C ILE A 109 -6.75 -6.89 -5.43
N ASN A 110 -7.99 -7.19 -5.79
CA ASN A 110 -8.33 -8.21 -6.77
C ASN A 110 -7.54 -8.01 -8.09
N ARG A 111 -6.63 -8.95 -8.38
CA ARG A 111 -5.53 -8.79 -9.37
C ARG A 111 -5.98 -8.74 -10.83
N TYR A 112 -7.24 -9.04 -11.12
CA TYR A 112 -7.72 -9.15 -12.51
C TYR A 112 -7.93 -7.79 -13.18
N HIS A 113 -7.90 -6.66 -12.44
CA HIS A 113 -8.49 -5.41 -12.91
C HIS A 113 -7.55 -4.19 -12.91
N TYR A 114 -6.30 -4.33 -12.46
CA TYR A 114 -5.23 -3.34 -12.70
C TYR A 114 -4.76 -3.47 -14.16
N GLY A 115 -5.55 -2.93 -15.09
CA GLY A 115 -5.19 -2.87 -16.50
C GLY A 115 -3.94 -2.01 -16.69
N LEU A 116 -2.82 -2.64 -17.05
CA LEU A 116 -1.57 -1.99 -17.48
C LEU A 116 -1.82 -0.92 -18.58
N ASP A 117 -2.95 -1.03 -19.28
CA ASP A 117 -3.33 -0.22 -20.43
C ASP A 117 -3.71 1.24 -20.10
N SER A 118 -3.76 1.62 -18.82
CA SER A 118 -4.15 2.98 -18.41
C SER A 118 -3.02 3.86 -17.87
N VAL A 119 -1.84 3.32 -17.56
CA VAL A 119 -0.73 4.12 -17.01
C VAL A 119 -0.11 5.00 -18.09
N HIS A 120 -0.55 6.26 -18.17
CA HIS A 120 0.04 7.27 -19.02
C HIS A 120 1.32 7.81 -18.37
N LEU A 121 2.46 7.52 -19.00
CA LEU A 121 3.77 7.97 -18.51
C LEU A 121 4.06 9.39 -19.00
N ALA A 122 3.81 10.39 -18.16
CA ALA A 122 4.47 11.68 -18.30
C ALA A 122 5.55 11.79 -17.23
N LEU A 123 6.82 11.90 -17.66
CA LEU A 123 7.94 12.14 -16.78
C LEU A 123 8.06 13.65 -16.55
N LYS A 124 7.81 14.07 -15.31
CA LYS A 124 8.24 15.39 -14.85
C LYS A 124 9.41 15.19 -13.91
N LEU A 125 10.50 15.91 -14.14
CA LEU A 125 11.58 16.02 -13.18
C LEU A 125 11.21 17.13 -12.20
N ASP A 126 11.08 16.80 -10.93
CA ASP A 126 11.11 17.80 -9.85
C ASP A 126 12.39 17.57 -9.06
N GLN A 127 13.29 18.56 -9.07
CA GLN A 127 14.59 18.49 -8.39
C GLN A 127 15.38 17.19 -8.69
N ASP A 128 15.42 16.78 -9.96
CA ASP A 128 16.05 15.55 -10.46
C ASP A 128 15.44 14.21 -10.00
N GLN A 129 14.28 14.22 -9.33
CA GLN A 129 13.54 13.00 -9.02
C GLN A 129 12.45 12.74 -10.08
N PRO A 130 12.42 11.55 -10.72
CA PRO A 130 11.37 11.16 -11.65
C PRO A 130 10.01 11.05 -10.96
N ILE A 131 9.03 11.76 -11.52
CA ILE A 131 7.62 11.61 -11.18
C ILE A 131 6.97 10.66 -12.19
N ILE A 132 6.23 9.67 -11.69
CA ILE A 132 5.49 8.69 -12.47
C ILE A 132 4.00 9.00 -12.30
N ILE A 133 3.31 9.24 -13.41
CA ILE A 133 1.85 9.45 -13.41
C ILE A 133 1.15 8.10 -13.50
N PHE A 134 0.15 7.94 -12.66
CA PHE A 134 -0.75 6.80 -12.57
C PHE A 134 -2.15 7.25 -12.95
N ASP A 135 -2.83 6.40 -13.70
CA ASP A 135 -4.24 6.55 -14.01
C ASP A 135 -4.95 5.32 -13.48
N ILE A 136 -5.91 5.53 -12.60
CA ILE A 136 -6.64 4.50 -11.89
C ILE A 136 -8.07 4.62 -12.36
N ASN A 137 -8.54 3.67 -13.17
CA ASN A 137 -9.92 3.62 -13.60
C ASN A 137 -10.77 2.84 -12.59
N GLU A 138 -12.02 3.27 -12.43
CA GLU A 138 -13.03 2.48 -11.73
C GLU A 138 -13.40 1.26 -12.57
N TYR A 139 -13.83 0.20 -11.89
CA TYR A 139 -14.43 -0.96 -12.50
C TYR A 139 -15.90 -1.11 -12.08
N ASP A 140 -16.74 -1.57 -13.01
CA ASP A 140 -18.17 -1.81 -12.78
C ASP A 140 -18.36 -3.05 -11.89
N GLY A 141 -18.94 -2.89 -10.70
CA GLY A 141 -19.29 -4.01 -9.83
C GLY A 141 -19.22 -3.71 -8.34
N ASN A 142 -18.97 -4.75 -7.55
CA ASN A 142 -18.85 -4.71 -6.08
C ASN A 142 -17.45 -4.29 -5.59
N GLU A 143 -16.65 -3.70 -6.46
CA GLU A 143 -15.27 -3.31 -6.14
C GLU A 143 -15.18 -1.87 -5.60
N LYS A 144 -13.97 -1.50 -5.18
CA LYS A 144 -13.65 -0.15 -4.71
C LYS A 144 -13.65 0.88 -5.82
N ALA A 145 -14.06 2.11 -5.48
CA ALA A 145 -13.96 3.24 -6.39
C ALA A 145 -12.48 3.61 -6.64
N ALA A 146 -12.18 4.24 -7.77
CA ALA A 146 -10.80 4.61 -8.12
C ALA A 146 -10.12 5.47 -7.04
N ALA A 147 -10.87 6.35 -6.37
CA ALA A 147 -10.36 7.19 -5.28
C ALA A 147 -9.95 6.37 -4.05
N GLU A 148 -10.66 5.29 -3.75
CA GLU A 148 -10.36 4.42 -2.61
C GLU A 148 -9.11 3.59 -2.90
N LEU A 149 -8.98 3.09 -4.13
CA LEU A 149 -7.77 2.40 -4.60
C LEU A 149 -6.54 3.33 -4.58
N ALA A 150 -6.70 4.57 -5.04
CA ALA A 150 -5.65 5.58 -4.98
C ALA A 150 -5.23 5.90 -3.54
N SER A 151 -6.21 5.99 -2.62
CA SER A 151 -5.96 6.17 -1.19
C SER A 151 -5.22 4.97 -0.59
N ASP A 152 -5.60 3.74 -0.94
CA ASP A 152 -4.89 2.54 -0.48
C ASP A 152 -3.45 2.51 -0.98
N LEU A 153 -3.23 2.82 -2.26
CA LEU A 153 -1.90 2.95 -2.84
C LEU A 153 -1.07 4.01 -2.11
N SER A 154 -1.67 5.18 -1.83
CA SER A 154 -1.01 6.25 -1.07
C SER A 154 -0.56 5.76 0.31
N ASN A 155 -1.46 5.09 1.05
CA ASN A 155 -1.14 4.54 2.37
C ASN A 155 -0.04 3.47 2.29
N MET A 156 -0.06 2.60 1.27
CA MET A 156 0.99 1.59 1.08
C MET A 156 2.37 2.20 0.84
N ILE A 157 2.44 3.34 0.13
CA ILE A 157 3.68 4.09 -0.11
C ILE A 157 4.14 4.83 1.16
N VAL A 158 3.26 5.60 1.80
CA VAL A 158 3.58 6.40 2.98
C VAL A 158 3.99 5.52 4.16
N PHE A 159 3.34 4.36 4.34
CA PHE A 159 3.63 3.42 5.40
C PHE A 159 4.48 2.24 4.94
N LYS A 160 5.27 2.39 3.85
CA LYS A 160 5.97 1.27 3.22
C LYS A 160 6.84 0.45 4.16
N ASN A 161 7.39 1.07 5.21
CA ASN A 161 8.22 0.41 6.22
C ASN A 161 7.50 -0.70 7.01
N ILE A 162 6.18 -0.69 7.05
CA ILE A 162 5.35 -1.72 7.72
C ILE A 162 4.42 -2.46 6.75
N THR A 163 4.56 -2.24 5.44
CA THR A 163 3.81 -2.95 4.41
C THR A 163 4.74 -3.75 3.52
N THR A 164 4.15 -4.49 2.57
CA THR A 164 4.89 -5.21 1.53
C THR A 164 5.66 -4.30 0.57
N PHE A 165 5.49 -2.98 0.66
CA PHE A 165 6.23 -2.01 -0.14
C PHE A 165 7.64 -1.74 0.40
N SER A 166 7.98 -2.24 1.60
CA SER A 166 9.34 -2.16 2.16
C SER A 166 10.40 -2.95 1.37
N PHE A 167 9.99 -3.81 0.43
CA PHE A 167 10.89 -4.63 -0.38
C PHE A 167 10.56 -4.55 -1.87
N GLY A 168 11.46 -5.03 -2.74
CA GLY A 168 11.28 -5.02 -4.19
C GLY A 168 11.36 -3.62 -4.82
N LEU A 169 10.79 -3.46 -6.02
CA LEU A 169 10.78 -2.20 -6.75
C LEU A 169 9.79 -1.21 -6.14
N THR A 170 8.72 -1.65 -5.49
CA THR A 170 7.81 -0.73 -4.79
C THR A 170 8.49 0.07 -3.67
N ASN A 171 9.61 -0.41 -3.12
CA ASN A 171 10.41 0.33 -2.15
C ASN A 171 11.14 1.55 -2.76
N ASP A 172 11.24 1.59 -4.09
CA ASP A 172 11.81 2.72 -4.82
C ASP A 172 10.89 3.94 -4.85
N LEU A 173 9.61 3.78 -4.48
CA LEU A 173 8.64 4.86 -4.34
C LEU A 173 8.93 5.67 -3.07
N ASP A 174 8.91 7.00 -3.21
CA ASP A 174 9.22 7.94 -2.13
C ASP A 174 8.04 8.07 -1.16
N GLU A 175 8.25 7.61 0.07
CA GLU A 175 7.27 7.62 1.14
C GLU A 175 6.89 9.04 1.60
N SER A 176 7.81 10.00 1.46
CA SER A 176 7.59 11.40 1.84
C SER A 176 6.77 12.15 0.81
N TYR A 177 6.81 11.69 -0.44
CA TYR A 177 5.98 12.20 -1.52
C TYR A 177 4.58 11.56 -1.52
N GLY A 178 4.48 10.26 -1.26
CA GLY A 178 3.20 9.54 -1.26
C GLY A 178 2.55 9.47 -2.65
N PHE A 179 1.22 9.38 -2.69
CA PHE A 179 0.44 9.55 -3.93
C PHE A 179 -0.19 10.95 -3.95
N GLN A 180 0.01 11.69 -5.04
CA GLN A 180 -0.55 13.01 -5.25
C GLN A 180 -1.69 12.94 -6.26
N PHE A 181 -2.91 13.29 -5.85
CA PHE A 181 -4.06 13.31 -6.74
C PHE A 181 -3.91 14.41 -7.79
N GLY A 182 -4.10 14.07 -9.06
CA GLY A 182 -4.17 15.02 -10.16
C GLY A 182 -5.40 15.91 -9.99
N ARG A 183 -5.21 17.22 -9.84
CA ARG A 183 -6.31 18.17 -9.98
C ARG A 183 -6.72 18.21 -11.45
N PHE A 184 -7.91 17.71 -11.77
CA PHE A 184 -8.60 18.12 -12.99
C PHE A 184 -8.72 19.66 -12.97
N MET A 185 -7.91 20.35 -13.78
CA MET A 185 -8.36 21.62 -14.33
C MET A 185 -9.43 21.26 -15.36
N ILE A 186 -10.68 21.50 -14.95
CA ILE A 186 -11.86 21.50 -15.81
C ILE A 186 -11.65 22.51 -16.94
#